data_AF-A0A3D0JXB8-F1
#
_entry.id   AF-A0A3D0JXB8-F1
#
_cell.length_a   1.000
_cell.length_b   1.000
_cell.length_c   1.000
_cell.angle_alpha   90.00
_cell.angle_beta   90.00
_cell.angle_gamma   90.00
#
_symmetry.space_group_name_H-M   'P 1'
#
loop_
_entity.id
_entity.type
_entity.pdbx_description
1 polymer ?
#
loop_
_entity_poly.entity_id
_entity_poly.type
_entity_poly.pdbx_seq_one_letter_code
_entity_poly.pdbx_strand_id
1 'polypeptide(L)' 'MYSALYGGWVQHRRFAPRAHAFRYRMGLLYLDLSEQAQLFALSAL' A
#
# COMPACT_ATOMS: atom_id res chain seq x y z
N MET A 1 -1.88 -4.25 -17.11
CA MET A 1 -2.13 -2.84 -16.79
C MET A 1 -3.10 -2.77 -15.62
N TYR A 2 -2.61 -3.10 -14.42
CA TYR A 2 -3.42 -3.31 -13.22
C TYR A 2 -2.96 -2.47 -12.03
N SER A 3 -2.02 -1.55 -12.20
CA SER A 3 -1.60 -0.64 -11.14
C SER A 3 -2.78 0.20 -10.63
N ALA A 4 -2.85 0.45 -9.32
CA ALA A 4 -3.96 1.16 -8.72
C ALA A 4 -3.57 1.84 -7.40
N LEU A 5 -4.28 2.93 -7.09
CA LEU A 5 -4.22 3.60 -5.79
C LEU A 5 -5.42 3.17 -4.95
N TYR A 6 -5.12 2.61 -3.79
CA TYR A 6 -6.11 2.23 -2.80
C TYR A 6 -6.10 3.22 -1.65
N GLY A 7 -7.29 3.56 -1.18
CA GLY A 7 -7.50 4.38 0.01
C GLY A 7 -8.38 3.65 0.99
N GLY A 8 -8.04 3.71 2.28
CA GLY A 8 -8.86 3.04 3.28
C GLY A 8 -8.34 3.22 4.69
N TRP A 9 -8.72 2.26 5.53
CA TRP A 9 -8.35 2.22 6.93
C TRP A 9 -7.62 0.91 7.20
N VAL A 10 -6.51 1.00 7.93
CA VAL A 10 -5.91 -0.19 8.54
C VAL A 10 -6.25 -0.22 10.01
N GLN A 11 -6.62 -1.41 10.46
CA GLN A 11 -6.83 -1.73 11.85
C GLN A 11 -5.70 -2.64 12.30
N HIS A 12 -4.93 -2.16 13.26
CA HIS A 12 -3.98 -2.99 13.97
C HIS A 12 -4.66 -3.53 15.24
N ARG A 13 -4.54 -4.85 15.48
CA ARG A 13 -5.05 -5.50 16.69
C ARG A 13 -4.04 -6.52 17.19
N ARG A 14 -3.52 -6.29 18.39
CA ARG A 14 -2.68 -7.22 19.16
C ARG A 14 -3.50 -7.78 20.31
N PHE A 15 -3.52 -9.10 20.44
CA PHE A 15 -4.28 -9.81 21.49
C PHE A 15 -3.45 -10.09 22.75
N ALA A 16 -2.15 -10.37 22.61
CA ALA A 16 -1.26 -10.72 23.71
C ALA A 16 0.15 -10.12 23.52
N PRO A 17 0.92 -9.91 24.61
CA PRO A 17 0.59 -10.15 26.02
C PRO A 17 -0.29 -9.06 26.66
N ARG A 18 -0.51 -7.93 25.96
CA ARG A 18 -1.49 -6.91 26.33
C ARG A 18 -2.33 -6.56 25.12
N ALA A 19 -3.63 -6.37 25.34
CA ALA A 19 -4.54 -5.91 24.31
C ALA A 19 -4.16 -4.51 23.84
N HIS A 20 -4.01 -4.34 22.53
CA HIS A 20 -3.77 -3.05 21.91
C HIS A 20 -4.43 -3.02 20.54
N ALA A 21 -5.30 -2.04 20.31
CA ALA A 21 -5.99 -1.88 19.05
C ALA A 21 -6.08 -0.41 18.67
N PHE A 22 -5.81 -0.11 17.40
CA PHE A 22 -5.97 1.23 16.84
C PHE A 22 -6.30 1.14 15.36
N ARG A 23 -6.92 2.20 14.84
CA ARG A 23 -7.32 2.32 13.44
C ARG A 23 -6.84 3.66 12.90
N TYR A 24 -6.25 3.64 11.70
CA TYR A 24 -5.71 4.83 11.06
C TYR A 24 -5.97 4.82 9.56
N ARG A 25 -6.05 6.00 8.96
CA ARG A 25 -6.26 6.18 7.52
C ARG A 25 -4.95 5.97 6.79
N MET A 26 -4.98 5.25 5.67
CA MET A 26 -3.79 5.06 4.84
C MET A 26 -4.14 5.03 3.35
N GLY A 27 -3.15 5.36 2.53
CA GLY A 27 -3.12 5.09 1.09
C GLY A 27 -2.12 3.97 0.78
N LEU A 28 -2.40 3.17 -0.23
CA LEU A 28 -1.57 2.07 -0.72
C LEU A 28 -1.46 2.14 -2.23
N LEU A 29 -0.23 2.03 -2.74
CA LEU A 29 0.03 1.85 -4.15
C LEU A 29 0.18 0.35 -4.43
N TYR A 30 -0.63 -0.17 -5.35
CA TYR A 30 -0.40 -1.47 -5.96
C TYR A 30 0.29 -1.26 -7.29
N LEU A 31 1.41 -1.94 -7.47
CA LEU A 31 2.22 -1.85 -8.67
C LEU A 31 2.14 -3.16 -9.45
N ASP A 32 1.64 -3.09 -10.68
CA ASP A 32 1.75 -4.18 -11.64
C ASP A 32 3.18 -4.19 -12.21
N LEU A 33 3.97 -5.21 -11.84
CA LEU A 33 5.37 -5.30 -12.26
C LEU A 33 5.52 -5.48 -13.78
N SER A 34 4.47 -5.88 -14.50
CA SER A 34 4.51 -5.93 -15.97
C SER A 34 4.60 -4.53 -16.61
N GLU A 35 4.24 -3.46 -15.90
CA GLU A 35 4.33 -2.07 -16.35
C GLU A 35 5.69 -1.42 -16.04
N GLN A 36 6.60 -2.13 -15.37
CA GLN A 36 7.85 -1.57 -14.84
C GLN A 36 8.72 -0.85 -15.89
N ALA A 37 8.79 -1.39 -17.12
CA ALA A 37 9.55 -0.76 -18.20
C ALA A 37 8.97 0.62 -18.60
N GLN A 38 7.64 0.75 -18.59
CA GLN A 38 6.96 2.01 -18.89
C GLN A 38 7.17 3.01 -17.77
N LEU A 39 7.13 2.55 -16.52
CA LEU A 39 7.38 3.38 -15.34
C LEU A 39 8.80 3.95 -15.32
N PHE A 40 9.81 3.14 -15.63
CA PHE A 40 11.18 3.62 -15.70
C PHE A 40 11.42 4.59 -16.85
N ALA A 41 10.70 4.47 -17.96
CA ALA A 41 10.75 5.44 -19.05
C ALA A 41 10.20 6.84 -18.67
N LEU A 42 9.42 6.94 -17.58
CA LEU A 42 8.91 8.22 -17.07
C LEU A 42 9.94 8.96 -16.18
N SER A 43 11.02 8.29 -15.77
CA SER A 43 12.10 8.86 -14.98
C SER A 43 13.33 9.09 -15.85
N ALA A 44 14.01 10.22 -15.64
CA ALA A 44 15.30 10.51 -16.30
C ALA A 44 16.51 9.97 -15.51
N LEU A 45 16.28 9.38 -14.34
CA LEU A 45 17.27 8.69 -13.51
C LEU A 45 17.41 7.22 -13.91
#